data_AF-A3CX18-F1
#
_entry.id   AF-A3CX18-F1
#
_cell.length_a   1.000
_cell.length_b   1.000
_cell.length_c   1.000
_cell.angle_alpha   90.00
_cell.angle_beta   90.00
_cell.angle_gamma   90.00
#
_symmetry.space_group_name_H-M   'P 1'
#
loop_
_entity.id
_entity.type
_entity.pdbx_description
1 polymer ?
#
loop_
_entity_poly.entity_id
_entity_poly.type
_entity_poly.pdbx_seq_one_letter_code
_entity_poly.pdbx_strand_id
1 'polypeptide(L)'
;MTPDRQTTLQNLRRLLPSSLFAGLVGGGLLVVLPTYVHTWFWGGIVCYNHGLFDTIGTFQGLVLGILSLLLTGMLPVALQRESGMKRDFAVLAGGIAGCVAILVNYLHSQITSIFGHGYAPELSDILAAIIFPFANHALPLLAIGLAMAALAALGAFVISFIRERAAGPNEGAATSRLLLCSTAAIILVIVVLPPLAAHAMLDVGMIDVNPRTALMTTLVSAERTAPDAIVLTVREGPPATIFDHRKPFSVMMNGVDVSDASACTASGFAATVDPPGGLSAAKGSEAAWTGTGVLNNGTPVDVVVMAHGVDGSDLIVMNLGV
;
A
#
# COMPACT_ATOMS: atom_id res chain seq x y z
N MET A 1 29.86 -45.89 10.48
CA MET A 1 29.27 -44.56 10.22
C MET A 1 30.06 -43.94 9.09
N THR A 2 29.43 -43.61 7.96
CA THR A 2 30.14 -43.14 6.76
C THR A 2 30.55 -41.66 6.89
N PRO A 3 31.77 -41.29 6.48
CA PRO A 3 32.31 -39.92 6.58
C PRO A 3 31.43 -38.84 5.92
N ASP A 4 30.59 -39.20 4.94
CA ASP A 4 29.64 -38.30 4.27
C ASP A 4 28.53 -37.75 5.18
N ARG A 5 28.09 -38.53 6.19
CA ARG A 5 26.99 -38.08 7.05
C ARG A 5 27.43 -36.99 8.02
N GLN A 6 28.69 -37.05 8.47
CA GLN A 6 29.27 -36.11 9.42
C GLN A 6 29.60 -34.76 8.77
N THR A 7 30.13 -34.78 7.55
CA THR A 7 30.40 -33.58 6.74
C THR A 7 29.10 -32.87 6.33
N THR A 8 28.07 -33.63 5.94
CA THR A 8 26.75 -33.07 5.61
C THR A 8 26.10 -32.36 6.81
N LEU A 9 26.21 -32.95 8.02
CA LEU A 9 25.62 -32.40 9.23
C LEU A 9 26.35 -31.14 9.72
N GLN A 10 27.67 -31.09 9.57
CA GLN A 10 28.47 -29.88 9.82
C GLN A 10 28.14 -28.75 8.84
N ASN A 11 28.00 -29.07 7.55
CA ASN A 11 27.60 -28.08 6.53
C ASN A 11 26.20 -27.52 6.80
N LEU A 12 25.24 -28.38 7.16
CA LEU A 12 23.89 -27.96 7.56
C LEU A 12 23.90 -27.01 8.76
N ARG A 13 24.63 -27.36 9.84
CA ARG A 13 24.75 -26.48 11.02
C ARG A 13 25.32 -25.11 10.69
N ARG A 14 26.19 -25.03 9.69
CA ARG A 14 26.79 -23.78 9.23
C ARG A 14 25.88 -22.95 8.33
N LEU A 15 25.10 -23.61 7.47
CA LEU A 15 24.22 -22.96 6.50
C LEU A 15 22.91 -22.46 7.12
N LEU A 16 22.39 -23.20 8.10
CA LEU A 16 21.08 -22.95 8.70
C LEU A 16 20.93 -21.51 9.22
N PRO A 17 21.86 -20.93 10.02
CA PRO A 17 21.66 -19.59 10.55
C PRO A 17 21.58 -18.52 9.47
N SER A 18 22.43 -18.62 8.43
CA SER A 18 22.41 -17.68 7.30
C SER A 18 21.14 -17.79 6.47
N SER A 19 20.63 -19.01 6.25
CA SER A 19 19.38 -19.25 5.53
C SER A 19 18.16 -18.76 6.29
N LEU A 20 18.10 -19.01 7.61
CA LEU A 20 17.03 -18.51 8.46
C LEU A 20 17.02 -16.99 8.50
N PHE A 21 18.18 -16.35 8.70
CA PHE A 21 18.30 -14.89 8.68
C PHE A 21 17.88 -14.31 7.33
N ALA A 22 18.37 -14.89 6.23
CA ALA A 22 18.01 -14.42 4.90
C ALA A 22 16.51 -14.58 4.62
N GLY A 23 15.90 -15.68 5.06
CA GLY A 23 14.46 -15.89 4.96
C GLY A 23 13.65 -14.90 5.79
N LEU A 24 14.12 -14.50 6.97
CA LEU A 24 13.48 -13.45 7.77
C LEU A 24 13.53 -12.09 7.05
N VAL A 25 14.71 -11.71 6.53
CA VAL A 25 14.88 -10.46 5.77
C VAL A 25 14.03 -10.49 4.49
N GLY A 26 14.05 -11.61 3.78
CA GLY A 26 13.28 -11.84 2.57
C GLY A 26 11.77 -11.80 2.78
N GLY A 27 11.29 -12.48 3.82
CA GLY A 27 9.89 -12.45 4.22
C GLY A 27 9.45 -11.05 4.65
N GLY A 28 10.30 -10.33 5.38
CA GLY A 28 10.06 -8.93 5.70
C GLY A 28 9.95 -8.04 4.46
N LEU A 29 10.84 -8.23 3.46
CA LEU A 29 10.76 -7.51 2.18
C LEU A 29 9.46 -7.83 1.41
N LEU A 30 9.06 -9.11 1.36
CA LEU A 30 7.81 -9.55 0.74
C LEU A 30 6.57 -8.95 1.40
N VAL A 31 6.65 -8.61 2.68
CA VAL A 31 5.56 -7.95 3.41
C VAL A 31 5.61 -6.43 3.21
N VAL A 32 6.77 -5.83 3.47
CA VAL A 32 6.94 -4.38 3.51
C VAL A 32 6.81 -3.76 2.12
N LEU A 33 7.43 -4.35 1.08
CA LEU A 33 7.43 -3.73 -0.25
C LEU A 33 6.02 -3.65 -0.85
N PRO A 34 5.21 -4.72 -0.89
CA PRO A 34 3.86 -4.64 -1.44
C PRO A 34 2.96 -3.76 -0.58
N THR A 35 3.06 -3.84 0.76
CA THR A 35 2.27 -2.98 1.66
C THR A 35 2.62 -1.51 1.46
N TYR A 36 3.90 -1.18 1.41
CA TYR A 36 4.36 0.19 1.19
C TYR A 36 3.92 0.71 -0.19
N VAL A 37 4.12 -0.08 -1.24
CA VAL A 37 3.71 0.25 -2.61
C VAL A 37 2.19 0.39 -2.71
N HIS A 38 1.43 -0.45 -2.03
CA HIS A 38 -0.02 -0.34 -2.01
C HIS A 38 -0.46 0.93 -1.27
N THR A 39 -0.08 1.10 -0.01
CA THR A 39 -0.62 2.16 0.85
C THR A 39 -0.12 3.54 0.47
N TRP A 40 1.17 3.70 0.18
CA TRP A 40 1.78 5.02 -0.02
C TRP A 40 1.71 5.52 -1.45
N PHE A 41 1.72 4.59 -2.40
CA PHE A 41 1.84 4.93 -3.81
C PHE A 41 0.53 4.74 -4.55
N TRP A 42 -0.04 3.53 -4.49
CA TRP A 42 -1.25 3.22 -5.23
C TRP A 42 -2.54 3.63 -4.53
N GLY A 43 -2.58 3.70 -3.19
CA GLY A 43 -3.79 3.96 -2.41
C GLY A 43 -4.57 5.18 -2.88
N GLY A 44 -3.86 6.29 -3.18
CA GLY A 44 -4.48 7.48 -3.75
C GLY A 44 -4.97 7.31 -5.19
N ILE A 45 -4.34 6.47 -5.99
CA ILE A 45 -4.66 6.24 -7.42
C ILE A 45 -5.79 5.21 -7.60
N VAL A 46 -5.90 4.23 -6.71
CA VAL A 46 -6.89 3.13 -6.82
C VAL A 46 -8.30 3.68 -6.95
N CYS A 47 -8.60 4.77 -6.23
CA CYS A 47 -9.90 5.44 -6.25
C CYS A 47 -10.18 6.20 -7.56
N TYR A 48 -9.16 6.49 -8.37
CA TYR A 48 -9.29 7.23 -9.61
C TYR A 48 -9.42 6.31 -10.83
N ASN A 49 -8.66 5.22 -10.83
CA ASN A 49 -8.66 4.26 -11.93
C ASN A 49 -8.30 2.84 -11.44
N HIS A 50 -9.34 2.05 -11.16
CA HIS A 50 -9.19 0.69 -10.64
C HIS A 50 -8.48 -0.25 -11.63
N GLY A 51 -8.71 -0.09 -12.93
CA GLY A 51 -8.06 -0.91 -13.96
C GLY A 51 -6.55 -0.68 -14.05
N LEU A 52 -6.10 0.56 -13.84
CA LEU A 52 -4.68 0.90 -13.77
C LEU A 52 -4.02 0.28 -12.53
N PHE A 53 -4.71 0.34 -11.38
CA PHE A 53 -4.27 -0.32 -10.16
C PHE A 53 -4.16 -1.84 -10.33
N ASP A 54 -5.21 -2.48 -10.82
CA ASP A 54 -5.26 -3.94 -10.97
C ASP A 54 -4.20 -4.44 -11.96
N THR A 55 -3.89 -3.67 -13.01
CA THR A 55 -2.94 -4.12 -14.03
C THR A 55 -1.50 -3.77 -13.63
N ILE A 56 -1.20 -2.50 -13.36
CA ILE A 56 0.17 -2.03 -13.10
C ILE A 56 0.59 -2.37 -11.68
N GLY A 57 -0.28 -2.15 -10.69
CA GLY A 57 0.00 -2.47 -9.30
C GLY A 57 0.26 -3.96 -9.08
N THR A 58 -0.59 -4.83 -9.65
CA THR A 58 -0.39 -6.29 -9.58
C THR A 58 0.88 -6.73 -10.29
N PHE A 59 1.16 -6.20 -11.49
CA PHE A 59 2.39 -6.53 -12.22
C PHE A 59 3.64 -6.09 -11.45
N GLN A 60 3.65 -4.86 -10.91
CA GLN A 60 4.73 -4.35 -10.07
C GLN A 60 4.91 -5.23 -8.83
N GLY A 61 3.83 -5.59 -8.14
CA GLY A 61 3.86 -6.49 -6.99
C GLY A 61 4.45 -7.86 -7.31
N LEU A 62 4.08 -8.44 -8.46
CA LEU A 62 4.63 -9.71 -8.94
C LEU A 62 6.13 -9.63 -9.17
N VAL A 63 6.59 -8.59 -9.89
CA VAL A 63 8.02 -8.38 -10.19
C VAL A 63 8.81 -8.16 -8.90
N LEU A 64 8.30 -7.35 -7.97
CA LEU A 64 8.92 -7.14 -6.65
C LEU A 64 8.99 -8.43 -5.85
N GLY A 65 7.94 -9.26 -5.89
CA GLY A 65 7.93 -10.58 -5.25
C GLY A 65 9.02 -11.50 -5.79
N ILE A 66 9.13 -11.60 -7.12
CA ILE A 66 10.15 -12.41 -7.79
C ILE A 66 11.56 -11.94 -7.41
N LEU A 67 11.82 -10.62 -7.50
CA LEU A 67 13.14 -10.06 -7.18
C LEU A 67 13.48 -10.20 -5.69
N SER A 68 12.50 -10.04 -4.80
CA SER A 68 12.71 -10.23 -3.36
C SER A 68 13.07 -11.69 -3.04
N LEU A 69 12.43 -12.66 -3.69
CA LEU A 69 12.74 -14.08 -3.52
C LEU A 69 14.11 -14.44 -4.09
N LEU A 70 14.47 -13.91 -5.26
CA LEU A 70 15.82 -14.06 -5.80
C LEU A 70 16.86 -13.51 -4.82
N LEU A 71 16.66 -12.28 -4.32
CA LEU A 71 17.55 -11.65 -3.34
C LEU A 71 17.65 -12.47 -2.04
N THR A 72 16.52 -12.99 -1.54
CA THR A 72 16.42 -13.89 -0.38
C THR A 72 17.31 -15.12 -0.56
N GLY A 73 17.31 -15.69 -1.76
CA GLY A 73 18.14 -16.81 -2.16
C GLY A 73 19.64 -16.49 -2.29
N MET A 74 19.95 -15.30 -2.83
CA MET A 74 21.33 -14.84 -3.01
C MET A 74 22.03 -14.58 -1.67
N LEU A 75 21.30 -14.03 -0.70
CA LEU A 75 21.81 -13.57 0.59
C LEU A 75 22.52 -14.65 1.43
N PRO A 76 21.99 -15.87 1.66
CA PRO A 76 22.67 -16.88 2.47
C PRO A 76 24.01 -17.29 1.83
N VAL A 77 24.07 -17.40 0.51
CA VAL A 77 25.29 -17.72 -0.23
C VAL A 77 26.28 -16.55 -0.16
N ALA A 78 25.79 -15.32 -0.29
CA ALA A 78 26.61 -14.12 -0.22
C ALA A 78 27.27 -13.94 1.16
N LEU A 79 26.54 -14.25 2.24
CA LEU A 79 26.99 -14.16 3.63
C LEU A 79 28.07 -15.20 3.98
N GLN A 80 28.19 -16.29 3.23
CA GLN A 80 29.25 -17.26 3.43
C GLN A 80 30.57 -16.75 2.83
N ARG A 81 31.59 -16.65 3.69
CA ARG A 81 32.95 -16.20 3.34
C ARG A 81 33.78 -17.24 2.58
N GLU A 82 33.39 -18.51 2.60
CA GLU A 82 34.20 -19.57 2.00
C GLU A 82 33.90 -19.77 0.51
N SER A 83 34.96 -19.61 -0.29
CA SER A 83 35.02 -20.08 -1.67
C SER A 83 35.03 -21.61 -1.66
N GLY A 84 33.91 -22.25 -1.99
CA GLY A 84 33.86 -23.72 -2.11
C GLY A 84 32.57 -24.39 -1.68
N MET A 85 31.51 -23.64 -1.35
CA MET A 85 30.19 -24.27 -1.15
C MET A 85 29.74 -24.95 -2.45
N LYS A 86 29.56 -26.27 -2.42
CA LYS A 86 29.01 -27.01 -3.57
C LYS A 86 27.63 -26.45 -3.92
N ARG A 87 27.31 -26.39 -5.22
CA ARG A 87 26.01 -25.89 -5.73
C ARG A 87 24.81 -26.49 -5.01
N ASP A 88 24.82 -27.79 -4.74
CA ASP A 88 23.70 -28.48 -4.08
C ASP A 88 23.40 -27.89 -2.69
N PHE A 89 24.44 -27.51 -1.94
CA PHE A 89 24.29 -26.86 -0.64
C PHE A 89 23.82 -25.40 -0.77
N ALA A 90 24.23 -24.69 -1.82
CA ALA A 90 23.75 -23.34 -2.09
C ALA A 90 22.25 -23.36 -2.44
N VAL A 91 21.83 -24.27 -3.32
CA VAL A 91 20.42 -24.49 -3.69
C VAL A 91 19.59 -24.83 -2.47
N LEU A 92 20.08 -25.74 -1.61
CA LEU A 92 19.42 -26.08 -0.35
C LEU A 92 19.29 -24.87 0.58
N ALA A 93 20.36 -24.07 0.72
CA ALA A 93 20.37 -22.88 1.55
C ALA A 93 19.38 -21.81 1.06
N GLY A 94 19.26 -21.63 -0.26
CA GLY A 94 18.27 -20.75 -0.89
C GLY A 94 16.85 -21.27 -0.70
N GLY A 95 16.62 -22.57 -0.90
CA GLY A 95 15.33 -23.20 -0.68
C GLY A 95 14.83 -23.05 0.77
N ILE A 96 15.71 -23.27 1.77
CA ILE A 96 15.38 -23.04 3.19
C ILE A 96 15.02 -21.57 3.42
N ALA A 97 15.81 -20.63 2.88
CA ALA A 97 15.51 -19.20 3.02
C ALA A 97 14.14 -18.84 2.39
N GLY A 98 13.83 -19.41 1.22
CA GLY A 98 12.52 -19.28 0.59
C GLY A 98 11.38 -19.80 1.46
N CYS A 99 11.51 -21.02 2.00
CA CYS A 99 10.54 -21.61 2.94
C CYS A 99 10.27 -20.70 4.15
N VAL A 100 11.31 -20.12 4.73
CA VAL A 100 11.18 -19.19 5.85
C VAL A 100 10.49 -17.89 5.42
N ALA A 101 10.85 -17.34 4.25
CA ALA A 101 10.22 -16.12 3.73
C ALA A 101 8.72 -16.31 3.47
N ILE A 102 8.33 -17.47 2.94
CA ILE A 102 6.92 -17.86 2.75
C ILE A 102 6.20 -17.93 4.10
N LEU A 103 6.81 -18.56 5.11
CA LEU A 103 6.22 -18.69 6.44
C LEU A 103 5.98 -17.31 7.07
N VAL A 104 6.94 -16.39 6.95
CA VAL A 104 6.81 -15.01 7.44
C VAL A 104 5.68 -14.28 6.70
N ASN A 105 5.62 -14.38 5.37
CA ASN A 105 4.57 -13.75 4.57
C ASN A 105 3.18 -14.30 4.92
N TYR A 106 3.07 -15.62 5.08
CA TYR A 106 1.85 -16.28 5.50
C TYR A 106 1.41 -15.84 6.90
N LEU A 107 2.33 -15.82 7.86
CA LEU A 107 2.06 -15.38 9.23
C LEU A 107 1.57 -13.93 9.25
N HIS A 108 2.20 -13.04 8.47
CA HIS A 108 1.77 -11.66 8.33
C HIS A 108 0.35 -11.54 7.74
N SER A 109 0.04 -12.31 6.69
CA SER A 109 -1.30 -12.34 6.11
C SER A 109 -2.35 -12.79 7.12
N GLN A 110 -2.06 -13.80 7.93
CA GLN A 110 -2.99 -14.28 8.96
C GLN A 110 -3.17 -13.27 10.09
N ILE A 111 -2.08 -12.65 10.56
CA ILE A 111 -2.16 -11.59 11.57
C ILE A 111 -3.01 -10.42 11.06
N THR A 112 -2.80 -9.99 9.82
CA THR A 112 -3.56 -8.88 9.24
C THR A 112 -5.04 -9.24 9.07
N SER A 113 -5.35 -10.48 8.70
CA SER A 113 -6.74 -10.95 8.60
C SER A 113 -7.45 -11.00 9.95
N ILE A 114 -6.76 -11.41 11.02
CA ILE A 114 -7.35 -11.55 12.36
C ILE A 114 -7.49 -10.18 13.04
N PHE A 115 -6.45 -9.35 12.99
CA PHE A 115 -6.36 -8.12 13.76
C PHE A 115 -6.69 -6.86 12.95
N GLY A 116 -6.84 -6.95 11.64
CA GLY A 116 -7.01 -5.80 10.76
C GLY A 116 -8.42 -5.21 10.72
N HIS A 117 -9.40 -5.82 11.39
CA HIS A 117 -10.81 -5.44 11.29
C HIS A 117 -11.30 -4.52 12.42
N GLY A 118 -10.41 -4.08 13.31
CA GLY A 118 -10.71 -3.07 14.33
C GLY A 118 -11.53 -3.55 15.54
N TYR A 119 -11.85 -4.84 15.63
CA TYR A 119 -12.45 -5.47 16.80
C TYR A 119 -11.46 -6.43 17.48
N ALA A 120 -11.70 -6.73 18.76
CA ALA A 120 -10.87 -7.68 19.51
C ALA A 120 -11.16 -9.11 18.99
N PRO A 121 -10.16 -9.81 18.43
CA PRO A 121 -10.39 -11.13 17.85
C PRO A 121 -10.69 -12.18 18.92
N GLU A 122 -11.62 -13.07 18.61
CA GLU A 122 -11.96 -14.21 19.44
C GLU A 122 -11.07 -15.43 19.11
N LEU A 123 -11.05 -16.42 20.00
CA LEU A 123 -10.31 -17.68 19.78
C LEU A 123 -10.79 -18.41 18.51
N SER A 124 -12.09 -18.33 18.23
CA SER A 124 -12.73 -18.84 17.01
C SER A 124 -12.15 -18.20 15.75
N ASP A 125 -11.88 -16.90 15.75
CA ASP A 125 -11.30 -16.18 14.61
C ASP A 125 -9.88 -16.65 14.33
N ILE A 126 -9.07 -16.83 15.37
CA ILE A 126 -7.69 -17.34 15.25
C ILE A 126 -7.69 -18.76 14.69
N LEU A 127 -8.56 -19.63 15.21
CA LEU A 127 -8.67 -21.02 14.74
C LEU A 127 -9.18 -21.08 13.30
N ALA A 128 -10.15 -20.26 12.93
CA ALA A 128 -10.67 -20.19 11.57
C ALA A 128 -9.59 -19.72 10.58
N ALA A 129 -8.83 -18.67 10.92
CA ALA A 129 -7.74 -18.15 10.11
C ALA A 129 -6.65 -19.20 9.83
N ILE A 130 -6.39 -20.10 10.78
CA ILE A 130 -5.43 -21.20 10.59
C ILE A 130 -6.06 -22.37 9.82
N ILE A 131 -7.23 -22.85 10.23
CA ILE A 131 -7.79 -24.11 9.73
C ILE A 131 -8.38 -23.95 8.32
N PHE A 132 -9.04 -22.83 8.04
CA PHE A 132 -9.76 -22.62 6.79
C PHE A 132 -8.85 -22.67 5.55
N PRO A 133 -7.66 -22.03 5.52
CA PRO A 133 -6.75 -22.13 4.39
C PRO A 133 -6.17 -23.54 4.20
N PHE A 134 -5.90 -24.28 5.28
CA PHE A 134 -5.42 -25.65 5.16
C PHE A 134 -6.51 -26.61 4.67
N ALA A 135 -7.76 -26.43 5.12
CA ALA A 135 -8.87 -27.27 4.68
C ALA A 135 -9.23 -27.05 3.20
N ASN A 136 -9.17 -25.80 2.72
CA ASN A 136 -9.69 -25.43 1.39
C ASN A 136 -8.60 -25.14 0.34
N HIS A 137 -7.38 -24.79 0.78
CA HIS A 137 -6.32 -24.26 -0.09
C HIS A 137 -4.95 -24.91 0.14
N ALA A 138 -4.86 -26.06 0.83
CA ALA A 138 -3.58 -26.74 1.08
C ALA A 138 -2.75 -27.00 -0.19
N LEU A 139 -3.37 -27.48 -1.26
CA LEU A 139 -2.68 -27.77 -2.53
C LEU A 139 -2.19 -26.49 -3.23
N PRO A 140 -3.02 -25.45 -3.44
CA PRO A 140 -2.57 -24.15 -3.93
C PRO A 140 -1.47 -23.52 -3.08
N LEU A 141 -1.60 -23.55 -1.74
CA LEU A 141 -0.60 -23.00 -0.83
C LEU A 141 0.73 -23.74 -0.93
N LEU A 142 0.68 -25.07 -1.05
CA LEU A 142 1.88 -25.88 -1.28
C LEU A 142 2.53 -25.54 -2.63
N ALA A 143 1.75 -25.40 -3.70
CA ALA A 143 2.27 -25.04 -5.02
C ALA A 143 2.94 -23.66 -5.04
N ILE A 144 2.29 -22.65 -4.44
CA ILE A 144 2.84 -21.30 -4.27
C ILE A 144 4.12 -21.36 -3.42
N GLY A 145 4.09 -22.10 -2.31
CA GLY A 145 5.25 -22.27 -1.45
C GLY A 145 6.44 -22.92 -2.18
N LEU A 146 6.19 -23.95 -2.99
CA LEU A 146 7.23 -24.57 -3.80
C LEU A 146 7.78 -23.63 -4.88
N ALA A 147 6.92 -22.84 -5.54
CA ALA A 147 7.36 -21.85 -6.53
C ALA A 147 8.24 -20.77 -5.90
N MET A 148 7.85 -20.25 -4.74
CA MET A 148 8.63 -19.26 -4.00
C MET A 148 9.97 -19.82 -3.50
N ALA A 149 9.98 -21.06 -2.98
CA ALA A 149 11.21 -21.75 -2.58
C ALA A 149 12.13 -22.01 -3.79
N ALA A 150 11.56 -22.35 -4.95
CA ALA A 150 12.31 -22.55 -6.20
C ALA A 150 12.95 -21.23 -6.70
N LEU A 151 12.25 -20.11 -6.60
CA LEU A 151 12.81 -18.79 -6.94
C LEU A 151 13.97 -18.41 -6.02
N ALA A 152 13.86 -18.66 -4.71
CA ALA A 152 14.98 -18.45 -3.79
C ALA A 152 16.14 -19.41 -4.06
N ALA A 153 15.86 -20.68 -4.36
CA ALA A 153 16.89 -21.64 -4.77
C ALA A 153 17.61 -21.20 -6.06
N LEU A 154 16.88 -20.62 -7.02
CA LEU A 154 17.45 -20.06 -8.25
C LEU A 154 18.38 -18.87 -7.97
N GLY A 155 17.99 -17.96 -7.07
CA GLY A 155 18.84 -16.84 -6.65
C GLY A 155 20.17 -17.33 -6.03
N ALA A 156 20.10 -18.34 -5.17
CA ALA A 156 21.28 -18.98 -4.58
C ALA A 156 22.17 -19.65 -5.64
N PHE A 157 21.55 -20.35 -6.60
CA PHE A 157 22.23 -20.99 -7.71
C PHE A 157 23.02 -20.00 -8.56
N VAL A 158 22.43 -18.85 -8.93
CA VAL A 158 23.11 -17.82 -9.74
C VAL A 158 24.40 -17.33 -9.07
N ILE A 159 24.35 -17.05 -7.77
CA ILE A 159 25.54 -16.59 -7.02
C ILE A 159 26.61 -17.69 -6.95
N SER A 160 26.19 -18.93 -6.68
CA SER A 160 27.11 -20.07 -6.61
C SER A 160 27.78 -20.33 -7.96
N PHE A 161 27.01 -20.31 -9.06
CA PHE A 161 27.51 -20.48 -10.42
C PHE A 161 28.58 -19.44 -10.79
N ILE A 162 28.35 -18.18 -10.42
CA ILE A 162 29.27 -17.07 -10.74
C ILE A 162 30.54 -17.13 -9.89
N ARG A 163 30.41 -17.47 -8.61
CA ARG A 163 31.59 -17.66 -7.73
C ARG A 163 32.49 -18.78 -8.22
N GLU A 164 31.93 -19.86 -8.75
CA GLU A 164 32.71 -20.97 -9.29
C GLU A 164 33.44 -20.63 -10.60
N ARG A 165 32.95 -19.67 -11.37
CA ARG A 165 33.58 -19.23 -12.63
C ARG A 165 34.56 -18.07 -12.49
N ALA A 166 34.66 -17.47 -11.31
CA ALA A 166 35.58 -16.36 -11.07
C ALA A 166 37.05 -16.83 -11.11
N ALA A 167 37.98 -15.98 -11.57
CA ALA A 167 39.39 -16.35 -11.66
C ALA A 167 40.05 -16.48 -10.26
N GLY A 168 39.41 -15.92 -9.23
CA GLY A 168 39.80 -16.12 -7.84
C GLY A 168 38.67 -15.84 -6.84
N PRO A 169 38.87 -16.23 -5.57
CA PRO A 169 37.85 -16.11 -4.51
C PRO A 169 37.44 -14.65 -4.23
N ASN A 170 38.37 -13.70 -4.37
CA ASN A 170 38.09 -12.28 -4.18
C ASN A 170 37.21 -11.69 -5.30
N GLU A 171 37.44 -12.09 -6.55
CA GLU A 171 36.62 -11.67 -7.69
C GLU A 171 35.21 -12.28 -7.63
N GLY A 172 35.10 -13.54 -7.23
CA GLY A 172 33.80 -14.20 -7.02
C GLY A 172 33.00 -13.53 -5.90
N ALA A 173 33.67 -13.15 -4.80
CA ALA A 173 33.04 -12.40 -3.72
C ALA A 173 32.58 -11.01 -4.18
N ALA A 174 33.42 -10.26 -4.90
CA ALA A 174 33.08 -8.94 -5.44
C ALA A 174 31.89 -9.00 -6.40
N THR A 175 31.90 -9.93 -7.36
CA THR A 175 30.83 -10.11 -8.33
C THR A 175 29.51 -10.52 -7.66
N SER A 176 29.57 -11.40 -6.65
CA SER A 176 28.38 -11.78 -5.88
C SER A 176 27.75 -10.61 -5.13
N ARG A 177 28.57 -9.72 -4.55
CA ARG A 177 28.10 -8.50 -3.90
C ARG A 177 27.52 -7.51 -4.90
N LEU A 178 28.18 -7.35 -6.06
CA LEU A 178 27.67 -6.49 -7.13
C LEU A 178 26.27 -6.92 -7.57
N LEU A 179 26.04 -8.22 -7.77
CA LEU A 179 24.73 -8.74 -8.18
C LEU A 179 23.66 -8.57 -7.10
N LEU A 180 24.02 -8.82 -5.85
CA LEU A 180 23.13 -8.61 -4.71
C LEU A 180 22.75 -7.12 -4.61
N CYS A 181 23.74 -6.22 -4.65
CA CYS A 181 23.52 -4.77 -4.61
C CYS A 181 22.74 -4.25 -5.83
N SER A 182 23.02 -4.78 -7.03
CA SER A 182 22.30 -4.43 -8.26
C SER A 182 20.84 -4.87 -8.18
N THR A 183 20.58 -6.07 -7.67
CA THR A 183 19.21 -6.57 -7.47
C THR A 183 18.45 -5.71 -6.47
N ALA A 184 19.08 -5.35 -5.35
CA ALA A 184 18.50 -4.42 -4.37
C ALA A 184 18.23 -3.03 -4.96
N ALA A 185 19.14 -2.51 -5.79
CA ALA A 185 18.96 -1.22 -6.47
C ALA A 185 17.79 -1.29 -7.48
N ILE A 186 17.67 -2.37 -8.25
CA ILE A 186 16.54 -2.57 -9.18
C ILE A 186 15.21 -2.63 -8.41
N ILE A 187 15.16 -3.31 -7.26
CA ILE A 187 13.99 -3.32 -6.39
C ILE A 187 13.61 -1.88 -5.99
N LEU A 188 14.57 -1.08 -5.51
CA LEU A 188 14.31 0.32 -5.13
C LEU A 188 13.77 1.15 -6.31
N VAL A 189 14.32 0.97 -7.50
CA VAL A 189 13.86 1.63 -8.73
C VAL A 189 12.41 1.23 -9.06
N ILE A 190 12.10 -0.06 -9.02
CA ILE A 190 10.76 -0.58 -9.34
C ILE A 190 9.75 -0.18 -8.27
N VAL A 191 10.15 -0.01 -7.00
CA VAL A 191 9.26 0.49 -5.95
C VAL A 191 8.80 1.93 -6.23
N VAL A 192 9.69 2.78 -6.76
CA VAL A 192 9.47 4.22 -6.84
C VAL A 192 9.01 4.71 -8.21
N LEU A 193 9.66 4.26 -9.30
CA LEU A 193 9.43 4.86 -10.62
C LEU A 193 8.02 4.63 -11.19
N PRO A 194 7.44 3.41 -11.16
CA PRO A 194 6.10 3.20 -11.72
C PRO A 194 5.03 4.04 -11.03
N PRO A 195 4.98 4.13 -9.69
CA PRO A 195 4.07 5.06 -9.02
C PRO A 195 4.30 6.53 -9.34
N LEU A 196 5.55 6.98 -9.35
CA LEU A 196 5.88 8.38 -9.63
C LEU A 196 5.42 8.76 -11.04
N ALA A 197 5.64 7.87 -12.01
CA ALA A 197 5.15 8.06 -13.37
C ALA A 197 3.61 8.10 -13.42
N ALA A 198 2.93 7.22 -12.69
CA ALA A 198 1.46 7.21 -12.64
C ALA A 198 0.89 8.50 -12.02
N HIS A 199 1.46 8.99 -10.92
CA HIS A 199 1.08 10.29 -10.32
C HIS A 199 1.32 11.45 -11.30
N ALA A 200 2.50 11.51 -11.92
CA ALA A 200 2.79 12.55 -12.90
C ALA A 200 1.82 12.51 -14.10
N MET A 201 1.47 11.31 -14.59
CA MET A 201 0.52 11.12 -15.68
C MET A 201 -0.92 11.48 -15.28
N LEU A 202 -1.31 11.27 -14.02
CA LEU A 202 -2.59 11.76 -13.49
C LEU A 202 -2.62 13.30 -13.45
N ASP A 203 -1.55 13.93 -12.95
CA ASP A 203 -1.47 15.38 -12.82
C ASP A 203 -1.55 16.09 -14.18
N VAL A 204 -0.99 15.49 -15.24
CA VAL A 204 -1.09 16.04 -16.60
C VAL A 204 -2.33 15.58 -17.37
N GLY A 205 -3.24 14.82 -16.74
CA GLY A 205 -4.49 14.36 -17.36
C GLY A 205 -4.31 13.29 -18.44
N MET A 206 -3.19 12.55 -18.43
CA MET A 206 -2.95 11.43 -19.35
C MET A 206 -3.62 10.13 -18.92
N ILE A 207 -4.03 10.03 -17.65
CA ILE A 207 -4.80 8.91 -17.11
C ILE A 207 -6.22 9.38 -16.90
N ASP A 208 -7.18 8.70 -17.54
CA ASP A 208 -8.59 8.95 -17.32
C ASP A 208 -8.96 8.63 -15.86
N VAL A 209 -9.63 9.59 -15.24
CA VAL A 209 -10.17 9.49 -13.89
C VAL A 209 -11.67 9.41 -13.99
N ASN A 210 -12.28 8.43 -13.32
CA ASN A 210 -13.73 8.40 -13.16
C ASN A 210 -14.12 9.44 -12.10
N PRO A 211 -14.79 10.56 -12.46
CA PRO A 211 -15.05 11.63 -11.51
C PRO A 211 -15.92 11.17 -10.35
N ARG A 212 -16.93 10.34 -10.62
CA ARG A 212 -17.79 9.78 -9.57
C ARG A 212 -17.03 8.98 -8.52
N THR A 213 -16.08 8.14 -8.93
CA THR A 213 -15.28 7.34 -7.99
C THR A 213 -14.26 8.22 -7.25
N ALA A 214 -13.67 9.18 -7.97
CA ALA A 214 -12.73 10.14 -7.39
C ALA A 214 -13.37 11.01 -6.30
N LEU A 215 -14.63 11.45 -6.51
CA LEU A 215 -15.37 12.25 -5.53
C LEU A 215 -15.56 11.51 -4.19
N MET A 216 -15.57 10.16 -4.15
CA MET A 216 -15.66 9.38 -2.92
C MET A 216 -14.46 9.59 -1.97
N THR A 217 -13.34 10.12 -2.47
CA THR A 217 -12.16 10.46 -1.65
C THR A 217 -12.28 11.84 -1.00
N THR A 218 -13.32 12.60 -1.32
CA THR A 218 -13.53 13.94 -0.79
C THR A 218 -13.94 13.84 0.67
N LEU A 219 -13.13 14.42 1.54
CA LEU A 219 -13.39 14.54 2.97
C LEU A 219 -13.56 16.00 3.32
N VAL A 220 -14.78 16.37 3.70
CA VAL A 220 -15.10 17.69 4.27
C VAL A 220 -15.36 17.52 5.76
N SER A 221 -14.77 18.41 6.56
CA SER A 221 -15.08 18.50 7.98
C SER A 221 -15.84 19.78 8.27
N ALA A 222 -16.78 19.72 9.21
CA ALA A 222 -17.42 20.88 9.78
C ALA A 222 -16.95 21.08 11.23
N GLU A 223 -16.66 22.32 11.60
CA GLU A 223 -16.28 22.69 12.95
C GLU A 223 -17.01 23.96 13.38
N ARG A 224 -17.56 23.93 14.60
CA ARG A 224 -18.13 25.12 15.23
C ARG A 224 -17.01 25.89 15.94
N THR A 225 -16.54 26.96 15.32
CA THR A 225 -15.43 27.79 15.85
C THR A 225 -15.90 28.88 16.81
N ALA A 226 -17.18 29.26 16.75
CA ALA A 226 -17.83 30.17 17.69
C ALA A 226 -19.32 29.79 17.86
N PRO A 227 -20.03 30.32 18.87
CA PRO A 227 -21.45 30.02 19.07
C PRO A 227 -22.32 30.30 17.84
N ASP A 228 -21.93 31.29 17.04
CA ASP A 228 -22.59 31.76 15.82
C ASP A 228 -21.72 31.58 14.56
N ALA A 229 -20.75 30.66 14.59
CA ALA A 229 -19.89 30.39 13.42
C ALA A 229 -19.65 28.89 13.20
N ILE A 230 -19.82 28.46 11.96
CA ILE A 230 -19.45 27.11 11.47
C ILE A 230 -18.46 27.28 10.32
N VAL A 231 -17.34 26.57 10.40
CA VAL A 231 -16.31 26.51 9.36
C VAL A 231 -16.34 25.13 8.72
N LEU A 232 -16.39 25.10 7.39
CA LEU A 232 -16.19 23.91 6.61
C LEU A 232 -14.78 23.92 6.02
N THR A 233 -14.08 22.79 6.11
CA THR A 233 -12.73 22.62 5.58
C THR A 233 -12.69 21.41 4.66
N VAL A 234 -12.15 21.57 3.45
CA VAL A 234 -11.78 20.43 2.59
C VAL A 234 -10.49 19.82 3.14
N ARG A 235 -10.60 18.70 3.86
CA ARG A 235 -9.44 17.99 4.44
C ARG A 235 -8.69 17.22 3.37
N GLU A 236 -9.43 16.56 2.48
CA GLU A 236 -8.91 15.74 1.40
C GLU A 236 -9.88 15.77 0.21
N GLY A 237 -9.36 15.58 -0.99
CA GLY A 237 -10.17 15.54 -2.20
C GLY A 237 -9.32 15.24 -3.43
N PRO A 238 -9.97 14.84 -4.54
CA PRO A 238 -9.29 14.62 -5.81
C PRO A 238 -8.70 15.92 -6.36
N PRO A 239 -7.89 15.85 -7.44
CA PRO A 239 -7.45 17.04 -8.16
C PRO A 239 -8.63 17.96 -8.49
N ALA A 240 -8.44 19.28 -8.39
CA ALA A 240 -9.50 20.27 -8.61
C ALA A 240 -10.15 20.19 -10.01
N THR A 241 -9.46 19.56 -10.97
CA THR A 241 -9.96 19.28 -12.33
C THR A 241 -11.12 18.29 -12.38
N ILE A 242 -11.34 17.53 -11.31
CA ILE A 242 -12.43 16.57 -11.19
C ILE A 242 -13.73 17.23 -10.75
N PHE A 243 -13.66 18.37 -10.07
CA PHE A 243 -14.83 19.10 -9.59
C PHE A 243 -15.42 20.03 -10.65
N ASP A 244 -16.74 20.23 -10.62
CA ASP A 244 -17.40 21.27 -11.39
C ASP A 244 -16.72 22.63 -11.13
N HIS A 245 -16.23 23.26 -12.20
CA HIS A 245 -15.45 24.50 -12.12
C HIS A 245 -16.24 25.72 -11.62
N ARG A 246 -17.58 25.68 -11.70
CA ARG A 246 -18.47 26.76 -11.29
C ARG A 246 -19.06 26.53 -9.92
N LYS A 247 -19.43 25.28 -9.61
CA LYS A 247 -20.07 24.92 -8.35
C LYS A 247 -19.48 23.61 -7.83
N PRO A 248 -18.25 23.62 -7.29
CA PRO A 248 -17.60 22.38 -6.81
C PRO A 248 -18.34 21.75 -5.63
N PHE A 249 -19.01 22.58 -4.81
CA PHE A 249 -19.80 22.14 -3.67
C PHE A 249 -21.17 22.82 -3.61
N SER A 250 -22.17 22.08 -3.15
CA SER A 250 -23.40 22.64 -2.58
C SER A 250 -23.43 22.39 -1.08
N VAL A 251 -23.78 23.41 -0.30
CA VAL A 251 -23.89 23.33 1.16
C VAL A 251 -25.33 23.58 1.56
N MET A 252 -25.89 22.64 2.30
CA MET A 252 -27.22 22.76 2.90
C MET A 252 -27.10 22.80 4.41
N MET A 253 -27.72 23.79 5.04
CA MET A 253 -27.83 23.89 6.49
C MET A 253 -29.30 23.84 6.88
N ASN A 254 -29.69 22.88 7.72
CA ASN A 254 -31.08 22.60 8.07
C ASN A 254 -32.00 22.45 6.83
N GLY A 255 -31.47 21.83 5.76
CA GLY A 255 -32.18 21.63 4.49
C GLY A 255 -32.27 22.88 3.59
N VAL A 256 -31.64 23.99 3.95
CA VAL A 256 -31.63 25.24 3.18
C VAL A 256 -30.31 25.41 2.42
N ASP A 257 -30.37 25.78 1.13
CA ASP A 257 -29.17 26.07 0.33
C ASP A 257 -28.49 27.35 0.82
N VAL A 258 -27.23 27.19 1.23
CA VAL A 258 -26.34 28.24 1.71
C VAL A 258 -24.95 28.12 1.07
N SER A 259 -24.87 27.51 -0.12
CA SER A 259 -23.62 27.18 -0.82
C SER A 259 -22.64 28.36 -0.94
N ASP A 260 -23.17 29.57 -1.13
CA ASP A 260 -22.44 30.81 -1.29
C ASP A 260 -23.26 31.99 -0.71
N ALA A 261 -22.68 33.21 -0.72
CA ALA A 261 -23.34 34.40 -0.20
C ALA A 261 -24.66 34.75 -0.93
N SER A 262 -24.75 34.45 -2.23
CA SER A 262 -25.97 34.67 -3.03
C SER A 262 -27.06 33.68 -2.65
N ALA A 263 -26.71 32.38 -2.49
CA ALA A 263 -27.63 31.34 -2.05
C ALA A 263 -28.17 31.64 -0.65
N CYS A 264 -27.29 32.05 0.27
CA CYS A 264 -27.64 32.43 1.63
C CYS A 264 -28.61 33.63 1.67
N THR A 265 -28.35 34.65 0.83
CA THR A 265 -29.24 35.82 0.70
C THR A 265 -30.59 35.44 0.08
N ALA A 266 -30.59 34.62 -0.97
CA ALA A 266 -31.81 34.21 -1.68
C ALA A 266 -32.73 33.32 -0.82
N SER A 267 -32.15 32.49 0.04
CA SER A 267 -32.89 31.64 0.97
C SER A 267 -33.34 32.37 2.24
N GLY A 268 -32.88 33.60 2.46
CA GLY A 268 -33.15 34.35 3.70
C GLY A 268 -32.47 33.73 4.92
N PHE A 269 -31.47 32.88 4.71
CA PHE A 269 -30.71 32.27 5.79
C PHE A 269 -29.84 33.35 6.46
N ALA A 270 -30.02 33.55 7.76
CA ALA A 270 -29.43 34.67 8.49
C ALA A 270 -27.94 34.42 8.85
N ALA A 271 -27.10 34.22 7.84
CA ALA A 271 -25.65 34.12 7.99
C ALA A 271 -24.93 34.84 6.83
N THR A 272 -23.67 35.18 7.05
CA THR A 272 -22.73 35.64 6.01
C THR A 272 -21.76 34.50 5.68
N VAL A 273 -21.35 34.42 4.41
CA VAL A 273 -20.39 33.40 3.93
C VAL A 273 -19.07 34.07 3.58
N ASP A 274 -17.97 33.56 4.13
CA ASP A 274 -16.59 34.00 3.82
C ASP A 274 -15.71 32.79 3.48
N PRO A 275 -15.14 32.67 2.26
CA PRO A 275 -15.24 33.63 1.16
C PRO A 275 -16.66 33.68 0.54
N PRO A 276 -17.05 34.79 -0.12
CA PRO A 276 -18.40 34.96 -0.67
C PRO A 276 -18.81 33.90 -1.69
N GLY A 277 -17.84 33.28 -2.37
CA GLY A 277 -18.06 32.18 -3.32
C GLY A 277 -18.24 30.81 -2.68
N GLY A 278 -18.18 30.71 -1.35
CA GLY A 278 -18.33 29.46 -0.61
C GLY A 278 -17.07 28.59 -0.62
N LEU A 279 -17.27 27.29 -0.37
CA LEU A 279 -16.19 26.32 -0.27
C LEU A 279 -15.57 26.01 -1.65
N SER A 280 -14.24 26.01 -1.74
CA SER A 280 -13.52 25.75 -2.99
C SER A 280 -13.02 24.31 -3.08
N ALA A 281 -12.77 23.80 -4.29
CA ALA A 281 -12.22 22.45 -4.51
C ALA A 281 -10.78 22.24 -3.99
N ALA A 282 -10.07 23.29 -3.57
CA ALA A 282 -8.69 23.18 -3.13
C ALA A 282 -8.58 22.50 -1.75
N LYS A 283 -7.65 21.55 -1.62
CA LYS A 283 -7.30 20.93 -0.34
C LYS A 283 -6.83 21.99 0.65
N GLY A 284 -7.37 21.94 1.87
CA GLY A 284 -7.13 22.92 2.93
C GLY A 284 -7.89 24.23 2.75
N SER A 285 -8.77 24.35 1.74
CA SER A 285 -9.64 25.52 1.65
C SER A 285 -10.74 25.48 2.70
N GLU A 286 -11.13 26.67 3.13
CA GLU A 286 -12.07 26.89 4.21
C GLU A 286 -13.15 27.87 3.76
N ALA A 287 -14.37 27.64 4.24
CA ALA A 287 -15.45 28.58 4.15
C ALA A 287 -16.18 28.65 5.50
N ALA A 288 -16.46 29.85 5.96
CA ALA A 288 -17.12 30.15 7.22
C ALA A 288 -18.52 30.70 6.99
N TRP A 289 -19.48 30.17 7.73
CA TRP A 289 -20.82 30.72 7.87
C TRP A 289 -20.92 31.35 9.25
N THR A 290 -21.26 32.63 9.31
CA THR A 290 -21.35 33.38 10.57
C THR A 290 -22.69 34.10 10.68
N GLY A 291 -23.40 33.93 11.78
CA GLY A 291 -24.65 34.64 12.06
C GLY A 291 -25.68 33.82 12.81
N THR A 292 -26.89 34.37 12.94
CA THR A 292 -27.98 33.77 13.72
C THR A 292 -28.53 32.49 13.12
N GLY A 293 -28.38 32.29 11.81
CA GLY A 293 -28.78 31.06 11.11
C GLY A 293 -27.98 29.81 11.52
N VAL A 294 -26.77 30.00 12.05
CA VAL A 294 -25.91 28.91 12.54
C VAL A 294 -25.75 28.94 14.07
N LEU A 295 -26.52 29.74 14.79
CA LEU A 295 -26.39 29.92 16.23
C LEU A 295 -26.66 28.62 17.00
N ASN A 296 -25.78 28.27 17.94
CA ASN A 296 -26.01 27.19 18.87
C ASN A 296 -27.01 27.60 19.96
N ASN A 297 -28.29 27.26 19.75
CA ASN A 297 -29.38 27.47 20.69
C ASN A 297 -29.78 26.19 21.46
N GLY A 298 -28.90 25.17 21.48
CA GLY A 298 -29.19 23.84 22.02
C GLY A 298 -29.76 22.85 21.00
N THR A 299 -29.98 23.28 19.75
CA THR A 299 -30.29 22.39 18.61
C THR A 299 -29.06 22.31 17.69
N PRO A 300 -28.58 21.11 17.34
CA PRO A 300 -27.53 20.96 16.32
C PRO A 300 -27.98 21.55 14.99
N VAL A 301 -27.05 22.18 14.27
CA VAL A 301 -27.25 22.59 12.88
C VAL A 301 -26.95 21.38 12.01
N ASP A 302 -27.94 20.89 11.27
CA ASP A 302 -27.73 19.82 10.32
C ASP A 302 -27.01 20.37 9.09
N VAL A 303 -25.82 19.85 8.79
CA VAL A 303 -24.99 20.30 7.68
C VAL A 303 -24.77 19.16 6.70
N VAL A 304 -25.23 19.38 5.47
CA VAL A 304 -25.02 18.48 4.34
C VAL A 304 -24.16 19.17 3.31
N VAL A 305 -23.09 18.50 2.88
CA VAL A 305 -22.21 18.97 1.80
C VAL A 305 -22.27 17.97 0.67
N MET A 306 -22.61 18.46 -0.51
CA MET A 306 -22.62 17.71 -1.75
C MET A 306 -21.49 18.21 -2.64
N ALA A 307 -20.67 17.28 -3.14
CA ALA A 307 -19.63 17.57 -4.12
C ALA A 307 -20.13 17.28 -5.54
N HIS A 308 -19.74 18.12 -6.48
CA HIS A 308 -20.15 18.06 -7.89
C HIS A 308 -18.96 17.77 -8.80
N GLY A 309 -19.09 16.76 -9.65
CA GLY A 309 -18.10 16.37 -10.64
C GLY A 309 -18.27 17.12 -11.97
N VAL A 310 -17.17 17.26 -12.72
CA VAL A 310 -17.19 17.81 -14.10
C VAL A 310 -18.07 17.03 -15.07
N ASP A 311 -18.39 15.77 -14.75
CA ASP A 311 -19.27 14.89 -15.52
C ASP A 311 -20.76 15.02 -15.12
N GLY A 312 -21.09 15.90 -14.17
CA GLY A 312 -22.42 16.04 -13.60
C GLY A 312 -22.76 15.01 -12.53
N SER A 313 -21.77 14.26 -12.03
CA SER A 313 -21.97 13.37 -10.88
C SER A 313 -22.10 14.17 -9.58
N ASP A 314 -23.05 13.75 -8.74
CA ASP A 314 -23.29 14.34 -7.41
C ASP A 314 -23.02 13.31 -6.31
N LEU A 315 -22.34 13.73 -5.24
CA LEU A 315 -22.06 12.87 -4.09
C LEU A 315 -22.20 13.64 -2.77
N ILE A 316 -22.93 13.08 -1.81
CA ILE A 316 -22.94 13.59 -0.43
C ILE A 316 -21.62 13.18 0.23
N VAL A 317 -20.79 14.18 0.55
CA VAL A 317 -19.45 14.00 1.15
C VAL A 317 -19.44 14.29 2.65
N MET A 318 -20.52 14.88 3.17
CA MET A 318 -20.72 15.15 4.59
C MET A 318 -22.22 15.23 4.90
N ASN A 319 -22.63 14.62 6.00
CA ASN A 319 -23.99 14.74 6.56
C ASN A 319 -23.89 14.56 8.09
N LEU A 320 -23.89 15.67 8.83
CA LEU A 320 -23.56 15.70 10.25
C LEU A 320 -24.35 16.82 10.96
N GLY A 321 -24.73 16.60 12.22
CA GLY A 321 -25.20 17.67 13.11
C GLY A 321 -24.05 18.35 13.86
N VAL A 322 -23.96 19.68 13.81
CA VAL A 322 -22.86 20.53 14.35
C VAL A 322 -23.33 21.56 15.37
#